data_AF-X0SB87-F1
#
_entry.id   AF-X0SB87-F1
#
_cell.length_a   1.000
_cell.length_b   1.000
_cell.length_c   1.000
_cell.angle_alpha   90.00
_cell.angle_beta   90.00
_cell.angle_gamma   90.00
#
_symmetry.space_group_name_H-M   'P 1'
#
loop_
_entity.id
_entity.type
_entity.pdbx_description
1 polymer ?
#
loop_
_entity_poly.entity_id
_entity_poly.type
_entity_poly.pdbx_seq_one_letter_code
_entity_poly.pdbx_strand_id
1 'polypeptide(L)'
;GHLHIGSFPESINPENSFQLIQEINRNKVGLLIIDSSGVGIEGDSNAADTYAEFAKHLLNPLKKQGVTILVLDNMGKDRTRGAIGSSRKTHEAGATWQLTHTPNTGTWSLAAIKRRTLGLEHAISLKQTTNPLRYVLSNSTGPVELDGPQLLVVQYLQQVPGTKALPVRMLKDLVRQTGEFPMNTDRLQQAIQAFKVGVHAEVQR
;
A
#
# COMPACT_ATOMS: atom_id res chain seq x y z
N GLY A 1 -13.11 -15.58 16.20
CA GLY A 1 -12.75 -16.05 14.85
C GLY A 1 -11.65 -17.06 14.99
N HIS A 2 -11.79 -18.23 14.37
CA HIS A 2 -10.76 -19.27 14.40
C HIS A 2 -9.74 -18.98 13.30
N LEU A 3 -8.52 -18.62 13.66
CA LEU A 3 -7.41 -18.54 12.71
C LEU A 3 -6.94 -19.98 12.44
N HIS A 4 -7.20 -20.47 11.25
CA HIS A 4 -6.68 -21.76 10.79
C HIS A 4 -5.30 -21.52 10.16
N ILE A 5 -4.24 -21.98 10.83
CA ILE A 5 -2.88 -21.95 10.27
C ILE A 5 -2.61 -23.34 9.70
N GLY A 6 -2.59 -23.45 8.38
CA GLY A 6 -2.16 -24.65 7.66
C GLY A 6 -0.78 -24.41 7.04
N SER A 7 0.13 -25.36 7.21
CA SER A 7 1.38 -25.38 6.44
C SER A 7 1.13 -26.19 5.17
N PHE A 8 1.29 -25.57 4.00
CA PHE A 8 1.34 -26.26 2.72
C PHE A 8 2.82 -26.39 2.34
N PRO A 9 3.41 -27.60 2.42
CA PRO A 9 4.86 -27.78 2.30
C PRO A 9 5.37 -27.63 0.85
N GLU A 10 4.47 -27.58 -0.13
CA GLU A 10 4.79 -27.49 -1.55
C GLU A 10 4.40 -26.12 -2.12
N SER A 11 5.15 -25.67 -3.12
CA SER A 11 4.75 -24.53 -3.95
C SER A 11 3.40 -24.81 -4.61
N ILE A 12 2.54 -23.80 -4.68
CA ILE A 12 1.22 -23.96 -5.28
C ILE A 12 1.36 -24.08 -6.80
N ASN A 13 0.77 -25.13 -7.35
CA ASN A 13 0.77 -25.45 -8.76
C ASN A 13 -0.63 -25.91 -9.21
N PRO A 14 -0.88 -26.07 -10.52
CA PRO A 14 -2.19 -26.52 -11.00
C PRO A 14 -2.65 -27.88 -10.43
N GLU A 15 -1.71 -28.79 -10.14
CA GLU A 15 -2.00 -30.15 -9.66
C GLU A 15 -2.46 -30.17 -8.20
N ASN A 16 -1.78 -29.42 -7.32
CA ASN A 16 -2.10 -29.35 -5.90
C ASN A 16 -3.16 -28.27 -5.56
N SER A 17 -3.47 -27.35 -6.49
CA SER A 17 -4.50 -26.32 -6.31
C SER A 17 -5.87 -26.89 -5.93
N PHE A 18 -6.25 -28.05 -6.50
CA PHE A 18 -7.53 -28.68 -6.19
C PHE A 18 -7.61 -29.15 -4.73
N GLN A 19 -6.54 -29.74 -4.21
CA GLN A 19 -6.48 -30.20 -2.82
C GLN A 19 -6.55 -29.01 -1.86
N LEU A 20 -5.84 -27.92 -2.17
CA LEU A 20 -5.92 -26.67 -1.39
C LEU A 20 -7.35 -26.11 -1.38
N ILE A 21 -8.06 -26.11 -2.51
CA ILE A 21 -9.46 -25.68 -2.59
C ILE A 21 -10.35 -26.58 -1.72
N GLN A 22 -10.14 -27.89 -1.72
CA GLN A 22 -10.90 -28.81 -0.86
C GLN A 22 -10.67 -28.52 0.62
N GLU A 23 -9.43 -28.30 1.04
CA GLU A 23 -9.12 -27.95 2.43
C GLU A 23 -9.71 -26.60 2.85
N ILE A 24 -9.65 -25.59 1.98
CA ILE A 24 -10.31 -24.29 2.19
C ILE A 24 -11.82 -24.45 2.39
N ASN A 25 -12.47 -25.27 1.56
CA ASN A 25 -13.90 -25.52 1.65
C ASN A 25 -14.27 -26.33 2.90
N ARG A 26 -13.51 -27.37 3.22
CA ARG A 26 -13.71 -28.21 4.42
C ARG A 26 -13.66 -27.37 5.69
N ASN A 27 -12.73 -26.43 5.74
CA ASN A 27 -12.52 -25.53 6.88
C ASN A 27 -13.35 -24.23 6.80
N LYS A 28 -14.17 -24.04 5.75
CA LYS A 28 -15.01 -22.85 5.54
C LYS A 28 -14.22 -21.54 5.63
N VAL A 29 -13.02 -21.52 5.03
CA VAL A 29 -12.12 -20.36 5.09
C VAL A 29 -12.71 -19.21 4.27
N GLY A 30 -12.94 -18.05 4.92
CA GLY A 30 -13.41 -16.83 4.25
C GLY A 30 -12.30 -15.88 3.78
N LEU A 31 -11.07 -16.06 4.29
CA LEU A 31 -9.89 -15.25 3.94
C LEU A 31 -8.67 -16.16 3.78
N LEU A 32 -8.08 -16.17 2.59
CA LEU A 32 -6.79 -16.80 2.29
C LEU A 32 -5.72 -15.71 2.25
N ILE A 33 -4.66 -15.87 3.05
CA ILE A 33 -3.47 -15.01 3.01
C ILE A 33 -2.30 -15.82 2.44
N ILE A 34 -1.64 -15.28 1.42
CA ILE A 34 -0.46 -15.88 0.77
C ILE A 34 0.73 -14.97 1.04
N ASP A 35 1.66 -15.42 1.88
CA ASP A 35 2.89 -14.71 2.24
C ASP A 35 4.12 -15.56 1.86
N SER A 36 4.87 -15.27 0.80
CA SER A 36 4.69 -14.21 -0.21
C SER A 36 4.59 -14.82 -1.61
N SER A 37 4.11 -14.05 -2.59
CA SER A 37 3.95 -14.55 -3.97
C SER A 37 5.24 -15.06 -4.62
N GLY A 38 6.41 -14.64 -4.14
CA GLY A 38 7.71 -15.06 -4.68
C GLY A 38 8.17 -16.46 -4.25
N VAL A 39 7.56 -17.04 -3.22
CA VAL A 39 7.92 -18.37 -2.69
C VAL A 39 6.77 -19.36 -2.80
N GLY A 40 5.52 -18.87 -2.81
CA GLY A 40 4.33 -19.72 -2.75
C GLY A 40 3.81 -20.28 -4.07
N ILE A 41 4.34 -19.90 -5.24
CA ILE A 41 3.81 -20.30 -6.56
C ILE A 41 4.90 -21.00 -7.36
N GLU A 42 4.59 -22.17 -7.91
CA GLU A 42 5.51 -22.90 -8.80
C GLU A 42 5.60 -22.25 -10.18
N GLY A 43 6.82 -22.09 -10.69
CA GLY A 43 7.10 -21.55 -12.03
C GLY A 43 8.02 -20.33 -12.03
N ASP A 44 8.27 -19.77 -13.22
CA ASP A 44 9.08 -18.56 -13.34
C ASP A 44 8.29 -17.34 -12.83
N SER A 45 8.78 -16.73 -11.77
CA SER A 45 8.23 -15.53 -11.15
C SER A 45 8.17 -14.30 -12.07
N ASN A 46 8.90 -14.30 -13.20
CA ASN A 46 8.85 -13.24 -14.22
C ASN A 46 7.87 -13.56 -15.35
N ALA A 47 7.52 -14.82 -15.56
CA ALA A 47 6.61 -15.22 -16.63
C ALA A 47 5.17 -14.83 -16.30
N ALA A 48 4.49 -14.20 -17.26
CA ALA A 48 3.08 -13.84 -17.12
C ALA A 48 2.19 -15.07 -17.01
N ASP A 49 2.56 -16.16 -17.69
CA ASP A 49 1.79 -17.41 -17.75
C ASP A 49 1.73 -18.10 -16.39
N THR A 50 2.80 -18.05 -15.59
CA THR A 50 2.82 -18.54 -14.20
C THR A 50 1.65 -17.98 -13.38
N TYR A 51 1.43 -16.67 -13.46
CA TYR A 51 0.35 -16.01 -12.72
C TYR A 51 -1.02 -16.20 -13.37
N ALA A 52 -1.09 -16.36 -14.69
CA ALA A 52 -2.32 -16.66 -15.38
C ALA A 52 -2.85 -18.05 -15.01
N GLU A 53 -1.97 -19.06 -14.99
CA GLU A 53 -2.33 -20.42 -14.56
C GLU A 53 -2.65 -20.47 -13.07
N PHE A 54 -1.88 -19.78 -12.22
CA PHE A 54 -2.21 -19.63 -10.81
C PHE A 54 -3.60 -19.00 -10.59
N ALA A 55 -3.92 -17.94 -11.33
CA ALA A 55 -5.23 -17.30 -11.24
C ALA A 55 -6.35 -18.22 -11.72
N LYS A 56 -6.15 -18.93 -12.82
CA LYS A 56 -7.10 -19.86 -13.42
C LYS A 56 -7.41 -21.06 -12.51
N HIS A 57 -6.38 -21.66 -11.91
CA HIS A 57 -6.50 -22.91 -11.16
C HIS A 57 -6.81 -22.71 -9.67
N LEU A 58 -6.40 -21.59 -9.07
CA LEU A 58 -6.65 -21.33 -7.64
C LEU A 58 -7.51 -20.08 -7.40
N LEU A 59 -7.07 -18.91 -7.85
CA LEU A 59 -7.67 -17.66 -7.40
C LEU A 59 -9.12 -17.50 -7.88
N ASN A 60 -9.39 -17.82 -9.15
CA ASN A 60 -10.70 -17.63 -9.75
C ASN A 60 -11.75 -18.60 -9.18
N PRO A 61 -11.48 -19.90 -9.01
CA PRO A 61 -12.37 -20.80 -8.29
C PRO A 61 -12.72 -20.32 -6.88
N LEU A 62 -11.72 -19.90 -6.09
CA LEU A 62 -11.95 -19.42 -4.72
C LEU A 62 -12.72 -18.10 -4.66
N LYS A 63 -12.43 -17.15 -5.57
CA LYS A 63 -13.20 -15.91 -5.70
C LYS A 63 -14.67 -16.18 -6.02
N LYS A 64 -14.97 -17.14 -6.92
CA LYS A 64 -16.35 -17.55 -7.23
C LYS A 64 -17.08 -18.15 -6.03
N GLN A 65 -16.35 -18.73 -5.09
CA GLN A 65 -16.86 -19.26 -3.82
C GLN A 65 -16.99 -18.18 -2.73
N GLY A 66 -16.66 -16.91 -3.02
CA GLY A 66 -16.73 -15.81 -2.07
C GLY A 66 -15.54 -15.70 -1.10
N VAL A 67 -14.46 -16.44 -1.35
CA VAL A 67 -13.25 -16.36 -0.52
C VAL A 67 -12.47 -15.08 -0.87
N THR A 68 -12.14 -14.30 0.15
CA THR A 68 -11.25 -13.13 0.02
C THR A 68 -9.81 -13.61 -0.03
N ILE A 69 -9.00 -13.07 -0.95
CA ILE A 69 -7.61 -13.48 -1.12
C ILE A 69 -6.70 -12.26 -0.97
N LEU A 70 -5.75 -12.33 -0.05
CA LEU A 70 -4.69 -11.35 0.17
C LEU A 70 -3.35 -11.98 -0.18
N VAL A 71 -2.61 -11.36 -1.10
CA VAL A 71 -1.26 -11.81 -1.48
C VAL A 71 -0.27 -10.73 -1.06
N LEU A 72 0.73 -11.12 -0.27
CA LEU A 72 1.82 -10.26 0.14
C LEU A 72 2.98 -10.41 -0.84
N ASP A 73 3.59 -9.28 -1.20
CA ASP A 73 4.62 -9.24 -2.24
C ASP A 73 5.69 -8.20 -1.93
N ASN A 74 6.89 -8.44 -2.44
CA ASN A 74 8.05 -7.60 -2.19
C ASN A 74 8.26 -6.61 -3.34
N MET A 75 8.18 -5.32 -3.01
CA MET A 75 8.72 -4.25 -3.86
C MET A 75 10.24 -4.36 -3.79
N GLY A 76 10.91 -4.67 -4.89
CA GLY A 76 12.36 -4.88 -4.89
C GLY A 76 13.16 -3.63 -4.53
N LYS A 77 14.47 -3.64 -4.82
CA LYS A 77 15.37 -2.53 -4.48
C LYS A 77 14.95 -1.18 -5.08
N ASP A 78 14.28 -1.20 -6.24
CA ASP A 78 13.77 -0.01 -6.90
C ASP A 78 12.24 0.00 -6.93
N ARG A 79 11.63 0.84 -6.09
CA ARG A 79 10.18 0.99 -5.98
C ARG A 79 9.53 1.60 -7.22
N THR A 80 10.30 2.29 -8.06
CA THR A 80 9.77 2.93 -9.29
C THR A 80 9.51 1.92 -10.40
N ARG A 81 10.10 0.71 -10.30
CA ARG A 81 9.99 -0.36 -11.31
C ARG A 81 8.85 -1.34 -11.03
N GLY A 82 8.05 -1.10 -9.99
CA GLY A 82 6.96 -1.99 -9.58
C GLY A 82 7.45 -3.18 -8.73
N ALA A 83 6.56 -4.15 -8.52
CA ALA A 83 6.86 -5.33 -7.70
C ALA A 83 7.80 -6.29 -8.44
N ILE A 84 8.63 -7.06 -7.73
CA ILE A 84 9.57 -8.02 -8.34
C ILE A 84 8.81 -9.09 -9.10
N GLY A 85 9.06 -9.30 -10.39
CA GLY A 85 8.41 -10.35 -11.17
C GLY A 85 7.35 -9.79 -12.12
N SER A 86 6.48 -10.66 -12.65
CA SER A 86 5.52 -10.25 -13.68
C SER A 86 4.52 -9.21 -13.16
N SER A 87 4.32 -8.13 -13.93
CA SER A 87 3.26 -7.14 -13.68
C SER A 87 1.87 -7.77 -13.66
N ARG A 88 1.70 -8.94 -14.29
CA ARG A 88 0.46 -9.73 -14.34
C ARG A 88 -0.13 -10.00 -12.95
N LYS A 89 0.69 -10.12 -11.91
CA LYS A 89 0.25 -10.19 -10.51
C LYS A 89 -0.79 -9.15 -10.14
N THR A 90 -0.52 -7.91 -10.50
CA THR A 90 -1.40 -6.78 -10.19
C THR A 90 -2.64 -6.75 -11.08
N HIS A 91 -2.62 -7.38 -12.26
CA HIS A 91 -3.77 -7.49 -13.16
C HIS A 91 -4.88 -8.37 -12.59
N GLU A 92 -4.53 -9.43 -11.88
CA GLU A 92 -5.50 -10.37 -11.29
C GLU A 92 -6.15 -9.82 -10.00
N ALA A 93 -5.53 -8.82 -9.38
CA ALA A 93 -6.01 -8.18 -8.16
C ALA A 93 -7.18 -7.22 -8.43
N GLY A 94 -8.21 -7.27 -7.58
CA GLY A 94 -9.31 -6.30 -7.57
C GLY A 94 -8.89 -4.94 -7.00
N ALA A 95 -8.01 -4.97 -6.01
CA ALA A 95 -7.31 -3.80 -5.47
C ALA A 95 -5.85 -4.16 -5.19
N THR A 96 -4.96 -3.18 -5.34
CA THR A 96 -3.55 -3.30 -4.98
C THR A 96 -3.21 -2.17 -4.02
N TRP A 97 -2.58 -2.54 -2.91
CA TRP A 97 -2.16 -1.61 -1.87
C TRP A 97 -0.64 -1.63 -1.76
N GLN A 98 -0.07 -0.47 -1.46
CA GLN A 98 1.35 -0.29 -1.26
C GLN A 98 1.60 0.17 0.16
N LEU A 99 2.35 -0.63 0.91
CA LEU A 99 2.86 -0.26 2.22
C LEU A 99 4.19 0.48 2.06
N THR A 100 4.26 1.71 2.55
CA THR A 100 5.44 2.58 2.45
C THR A 100 5.89 3.00 3.84
N HIS A 101 7.16 2.80 4.15
CA HIS A 101 7.81 3.39 5.31
C HIS A 101 8.44 4.73 4.95
N THR A 102 8.20 5.76 5.77
CA THR A 102 8.87 7.06 5.70
C THR A 102 9.95 7.11 6.79
N PRO A 103 11.24 6.91 6.45
CA PRO A 103 12.30 6.73 7.45
C PRO A 103 12.42 7.87 8.45
N ASN A 104 12.21 9.11 8.01
CA ASN A 104 12.43 10.30 8.85
C ASN A 104 11.35 10.50 9.92
N THR A 105 10.17 9.93 9.73
CA THR A 105 9.02 10.10 10.63
C THR A 105 8.67 8.81 11.38
N GLY A 106 9.25 7.67 10.99
CA GLY A 106 8.88 6.35 11.52
C GLY A 106 7.43 5.94 11.21
N THR A 107 6.77 6.68 10.31
CA THR A 107 5.37 6.46 9.94
C THR A 107 5.29 5.49 8.78
N TRP A 108 4.27 4.64 8.82
CA TRP A 108 3.92 3.73 7.74
C TRP A 108 2.64 4.22 7.07
N SER A 109 2.55 4.08 5.75
CA SER A 109 1.37 4.43 4.97
C SER A 109 0.97 3.24 4.12
N LEU A 110 -0.31 2.85 4.20
CA LEU A 110 -0.90 1.85 3.32
C LEU A 110 -1.83 2.57 2.33
N ALA A 111 -1.40 2.70 1.07
CA ALA A 111 -2.12 3.45 0.05
C ALA A 111 -2.61 2.53 -1.07
N ALA A 112 -3.84 2.74 -1.54
CA ALA A 112 -4.39 1.98 -2.66
C ALA A 112 -3.84 2.55 -3.98
N ILE A 113 -3.02 1.77 -4.68
CA ILE A 113 -2.42 2.18 -5.97
C ILE A 113 -3.24 1.74 -7.18
N LYS A 114 -4.12 0.76 -7.01
CA LYS A 114 -5.06 0.29 -8.03
C LYS A 114 -6.34 -0.17 -7.37
N ARG A 115 -7.51 0.20 -7.92
CA ARG A 115 -8.82 -0.26 -7.44
C ARG A 115 -9.78 -0.40 -8.61
N ARG A 116 -10.54 -1.51 -8.62
CA ARG A 116 -11.66 -1.72 -9.54
C ARG A 116 -13.03 -1.39 -8.92
N THR A 117 -13.09 -1.25 -7.59
CA THR A 117 -14.32 -0.97 -6.84
C THR A 117 -14.26 0.41 -6.19
N LEU A 118 -15.34 1.19 -6.29
CA LEU A 118 -15.50 2.51 -5.67
C LEU A 118 -15.74 2.37 -4.14
N GLY A 119 -15.29 3.35 -3.35
CA GLY A 119 -15.63 3.45 -1.92
C GLY A 119 -14.60 2.94 -0.90
N LEU A 120 -13.42 2.46 -1.32
CA LEU A 120 -12.31 2.18 -0.39
C LEU A 120 -11.57 3.47 -0.03
N GLU A 121 -11.04 3.57 1.19
CA GLU A 121 -10.15 4.67 1.56
C GLU A 121 -8.91 4.70 0.65
N HIS A 122 -8.38 5.89 0.40
CA HIS A 122 -7.24 6.08 -0.51
C HIS A 122 -5.90 5.77 0.16
N ALA A 123 -5.78 6.07 1.45
CA ALA A 123 -4.58 5.82 2.24
C ALA A 123 -4.91 5.75 3.73
N ILE A 124 -4.18 4.90 4.44
CA ILE A 124 -4.28 4.70 5.87
C ILE A 124 -2.90 4.89 6.50
N SER A 125 -2.82 5.72 7.54
CA SER A 125 -1.61 5.91 8.33
C SER A 125 -1.50 4.85 9.43
N LEU A 126 -0.33 4.23 9.50
CA LEU A 126 -0.02 3.14 10.41
C LEU A 126 1.18 3.51 11.29
N LYS A 127 1.11 3.09 12.55
CA LYS A 127 2.25 3.11 13.47
C LYS A 127 2.70 1.68 13.73
N GLN A 128 3.99 1.41 13.56
CA GLN A 128 4.58 0.14 13.94
C GLN A 128 4.92 0.16 15.44
N THR A 129 4.48 -0.85 16.18
CA THR A 129 4.98 -1.15 17.52
C THR A 129 5.88 -2.38 17.44
N THR A 130 6.89 -2.46 18.28
CA THR A 130 7.87 -3.56 18.26
C THR A 130 7.65 -4.59 19.37
N ASN A 131 6.78 -4.31 20.34
CA ASN A 131 6.49 -5.22 21.45
C ASN A 131 4.99 -5.23 21.82
N PRO A 132 4.18 -6.17 21.29
CA PRO A 132 4.52 -7.08 20.20
C PRO A 132 4.71 -6.33 18.87
N LEU A 133 5.37 -6.98 17.90
CA LEU A 133 5.47 -6.47 16.54
C LEU A 133 4.07 -6.42 15.90
N ARG A 134 3.54 -5.22 15.68
CA ARG A 134 2.25 -5.02 14.99
C ARG A 134 2.18 -3.64 14.36
N TYR A 135 1.29 -3.50 13.40
CA TYR A 135 0.85 -2.21 12.90
C TYR A 135 -0.48 -1.86 13.54
N VAL A 136 -0.56 -0.68 14.13
CA VAL A 136 -1.81 -0.13 14.64
C VAL A 136 -2.23 1.04 13.76
N LEU A 137 -3.53 1.19 13.56
CA LEU A 137 -4.07 2.42 12.99
C LEU A 137 -3.57 3.57 13.86
N SER A 138 -2.87 4.51 13.24
CA SER A 138 -2.65 5.78 13.89
C SER A 138 -4.01 6.50 13.85
N ASN A 139 -4.53 6.97 14.99
CA ASN A 139 -5.78 7.74 15.06
C ASN A 139 -5.78 9.01 14.18
N SER A 140 -4.68 9.28 13.49
CA SER A 140 -4.70 10.00 12.22
C SER A 140 -5.43 9.17 11.14
N THR A 141 -6.75 9.04 11.25
CA THR A 141 -7.60 8.93 10.06
C THR A 141 -7.54 10.29 9.38
N GLY A 142 -6.51 10.53 8.59
CA GLY A 142 -6.29 11.84 8.01
C GLY A 142 -4.83 12.20 7.86
N PRO A 143 -4.59 13.43 7.39
CA PRO A 143 -3.27 13.90 6.98
C PRO A 143 -2.26 13.83 8.12
N VAL A 144 -0.97 13.95 7.80
CA VAL A 144 0.04 14.38 8.76
C VAL A 144 -0.60 15.49 9.62
N GLU A 145 -0.64 15.36 10.94
CA GLU A 145 -1.04 16.47 11.80
C GLU A 145 -0.04 17.59 11.56
N LEU A 146 -0.45 18.54 10.72
CA LEU A 146 0.33 19.71 10.42
C LEU A 146 0.05 20.73 11.51
N ASP A 147 1.10 21.25 12.11
CA ASP A 147 0.97 22.41 12.97
C ASP A 147 0.57 23.66 12.15
N GLY A 148 0.13 24.73 12.84
CA GLY A 148 -0.33 25.96 12.19
C GLY A 148 0.62 26.48 11.09
N PRO A 149 1.94 26.60 11.35
CA PRO A 149 2.92 26.97 10.34
C PRO A 149 2.97 26.03 9.12
N GLN A 150 2.87 24.72 9.32
CA GLN A 150 2.86 23.75 8.22
C GLN A 150 1.56 23.83 7.40
N LEU A 151 0.42 24.11 8.03
CA LEU A 151 -0.85 24.33 7.33
C LEU A 151 -0.79 25.56 6.42
N LEU A 152 -0.18 26.66 6.89
CA LEU A 152 0.00 27.86 6.09
C LEU A 152 0.85 27.60 4.84
N VAL A 153 1.89 26.76 4.93
CA VAL A 153 2.68 26.34 3.77
C VAL A 153 1.83 25.55 2.77
N VAL A 154 0.98 24.63 3.24
CA VAL A 154 0.09 23.87 2.36
C VAL A 154 -0.90 24.80 1.65
N GLN A 155 -1.51 25.73 2.38
CA GLN A 155 -2.43 26.72 1.81
C GLN A 155 -1.75 27.62 0.78
N TYR A 156 -0.55 28.11 1.09
CA TYR A 156 0.26 28.89 0.15
C TYR A 156 0.52 28.10 -1.14
N LEU A 157 1.00 26.85 -1.04
CA LEU A 157 1.28 26.03 -2.22
C LEU A 157 0.03 25.68 -3.04
N GLN A 158 -1.14 25.58 -2.40
CA GLN A 158 -2.43 25.37 -3.09
C GLN A 158 -2.88 26.59 -3.91
N GLN A 159 -2.50 27.79 -3.49
CA GLN A 159 -2.85 29.04 -4.17
C GLN A 159 -1.92 29.35 -5.36
N VAL A 160 -0.71 28.79 -5.38
CA VAL A 160 0.25 29.00 -6.47
C VAL A 160 0.00 28.00 -7.61
N PRO A 161 -0.35 28.43 -8.83
CA PRO A 161 -0.58 27.53 -9.95
C PRO A 161 0.66 26.72 -10.34
N GLY A 162 0.46 25.46 -10.74
CA GLY A 162 1.53 24.59 -11.26
C GLY A 162 2.41 23.91 -10.21
N THR A 163 2.30 24.25 -8.93
CA THR A 163 3.09 23.65 -7.82
C THR A 163 2.92 22.14 -7.67
N LYS A 164 1.75 21.59 -8.01
CA LYS A 164 1.51 20.14 -7.98
C LYS A 164 2.45 19.37 -8.92
N ALA A 165 2.92 19.97 -10.02
CA ALA A 165 3.84 19.33 -10.96
C ALA A 165 5.33 19.47 -10.56
N LEU A 166 5.67 20.39 -9.66
CA LEU A 166 7.07 20.71 -9.33
C LEU A 166 7.75 19.63 -8.46
N PRO A 167 9.06 19.35 -8.64
CA PRO A 167 9.82 18.51 -7.72
C PRO A 167 9.84 19.06 -6.28
N VAL A 168 9.96 18.18 -5.28
CA VAL A 168 10.02 18.55 -3.85
C VAL A 168 11.10 19.59 -3.55
N ARG A 169 12.27 19.47 -4.20
CA ARG A 169 13.37 20.44 -4.04
C ARG A 169 12.93 21.85 -4.43
N MET A 170 12.31 22.01 -5.60
CA MET A 170 11.85 23.31 -6.07
C MET A 170 10.74 23.88 -5.18
N LEU A 171 9.88 23.04 -4.61
CA LEU A 171 8.87 23.48 -3.64
C LEU A 171 9.52 23.98 -2.34
N LYS A 172 10.58 23.32 -1.85
CA LYS A 172 11.32 23.80 -0.69
C LYS A 172 11.97 25.17 -0.96
N ASP A 173 12.57 25.32 -2.14
CA ASP A 173 13.21 26.57 -2.55
C ASP A 173 12.17 27.69 -2.68
N LEU A 174 11.03 27.41 -3.31
CA LEU A 174 9.90 28.34 -3.43
C LEU A 174 9.40 28.82 -2.07
N VAL A 175 9.18 27.91 -1.12
CA VAL A 175 8.71 28.28 0.23
C VAL A 175 9.77 29.07 0.97
N ARG A 176 11.06 28.72 0.86
CA ARG A 176 12.15 29.44 1.53
C ARG A 176 12.35 30.85 0.98
N GLN A 177 12.17 31.05 -0.33
CA GLN A 177 12.31 32.37 -0.97
C GLN A 177 11.29 33.38 -0.46
N THR A 178 10.13 32.94 0.04
CA THR A 178 9.15 33.85 0.65
C THR A 178 9.67 34.51 1.93
N GLY A 179 10.51 33.82 2.70
CA GLY A 179 10.90 34.25 4.05
C GLY A 179 9.78 34.21 5.10
N GLU A 180 8.54 33.85 4.71
CA GLU A 180 7.35 33.95 5.57
C GLU A 180 7.16 32.74 6.48
N PHE A 181 7.81 31.62 6.18
CA PHE A 181 7.60 30.35 6.85
C PHE A 181 8.89 29.83 7.52
N PRO A 182 9.34 30.43 8.64
CA PRO A 182 10.56 30.01 9.32
C PRO A 182 10.33 28.65 10.00
N MET A 183 10.77 27.58 9.35
CA MET A 183 10.74 26.23 9.90
C MET A 183 11.96 25.41 9.48
N ASN A 184 12.27 24.37 10.25
CA ASN A 184 13.36 23.46 9.92
C ASN A 184 13.03 22.62 8.67
N THR A 185 14.07 22.00 8.09
CA THR A 185 13.96 21.25 6.83
C THR A 185 12.98 20.08 6.91
N ASP A 186 12.88 19.43 8.07
CA ASP A 186 12.03 18.25 8.25
C ASP A 186 10.56 18.63 8.32
N ARG A 187 10.21 19.69 9.08
CA ARG A 187 8.85 20.23 9.14
C ARG A 187 8.39 20.74 7.78
N LEU A 188 9.27 21.39 7.03
CA LEU A 188 8.97 21.84 5.67
C LEU A 188 8.73 20.66 4.72
N GLN A 189 9.53 19.61 4.84
CA GLN A 189 9.36 18.40 4.04
C GLN A 189 8.02 17.71 4.32
N GLN A 190 7.58 17.65 5.57
CA GLN A 190 6.28 17.11 5.96
C GLN A 190 5.13 17.91 5.34
N ALA A 191 5.17 19.25 5.41
CA ALA A 191 4.16 20.11 4.79
C ALA A 191 4.08 19.92 3.26
N ILE A 192 5.22 19.85 2.59
CA ILE A 192 5.27 19.62 1.13
C ILE A 192 4.74 18.23 0.77
N GLN A 193 5.03 17.21 1.57
CA GLN A 193 4.52 15.86 1.35
C GLN A 193 2.99 15.82 1.52
N ALA A 194 2.47 16.48 2.54
CA ALA A 194 1.03 16.65 2.76
C ALA A 194 0.36 17.38 1.58
N PHE A 195 0.96 18.46 1.08
CA PHE A 195 0.50 19.15 -0.13
C PHE A 195 0.44 18.21 -1.35
N LYS A 196 1.48 17.38 -1.57
CA LYS A 196 1.55 16.45 -2.71
C LYS A 196 0.47 15.37 -2.68
N VAL A 197 0.12 14.88 -1.49
CA VAL A 197 -0.93 13.84 -1.34
C VAL A 197 -2.34 14.42 -1.29
N GLY A 198 -2.50 15.75 -1.42
CA GLY A 198 -3.81 16.39 -1.55
C GLY A 198 -4.53 16.64 -0.23
N VAL A 199 -3.78 16.84 0.86
CA VAL A 199 -4.36 17.25 2.15
C VAL A 199 -5.04 18.62 2.00
N HIS A 200 -6.35 18.67 2.26
CA HIS A 200 -7.08 19.94 2.39
C HIS A 200 -6.85 20.48 3.80
N ALA A 201 -6.30 21.69 3.90
CA ALA A 201 -6.10 22.37 5.18
C ALA A 201 -7.43 23.01 5.62
N GLU A 202 -8.19 22.33 6.47
CA GLU A 202 -9.25 22.99 7.24
C GLU A 202 -8.62 23.63 8.48
N VAL A 203 -8.63 24.96 8.53
CA VAL A 203 -8.30 25.69 9.75
C VAL A 203 -9.52 25.59 10.66
N GLN A 204 -9.41 24.82 11.73
CA GLN A 204 -10.37 24.95 12.84
C GLN A 204 -10.24 26.37 13.39
N ARG A 205 -11.33 27.13 13.28
CA ARG A 205 -11.48 28.49 13.84
C ARG A 205 -11.58 28.44 15.36
#